data_AF-A0ABD3MWV9-F1
#
_entry.id   AF-A0ABD3MWV9-F1
#
_cell.length_a   1.000
_cell.length_b   1.000
_cell.length_c   1.000
_cell.angle_alpha   90.00
_cell.angle_beta   90.00
_cell.angle_gamma   90.00
#
_symmetry.space_group_name_H-M   'P 1'
#
loop_
_entity.id
_entity.type
_entity.pdbx_description
1 polymer ?
#
loop_
_entity_poly.entity_id
_entity_poly.type
_entity_poly.pdbx_seq_one_letter_code
_entity_poly.pdbx_strand_id
1 'polypeptide(L)'
;MRSLMLSRVHLLLVVIAACNAFSPPASTRPPMLLPLSLTKHNAEETIDRHQNCFNLSSSRRGAVSIIAMAAVSNLATYKAQAAAQSSASAFLGTYSDPINHPGGKRTIKLLGDGSGDYTLAQVFGGGGIGEPKEYVLPAVILGDRAIIIDFSPKGGPRDFTGVLEKDGSIKFLRDGNRWPRIIE
;
A
#
# COMPACT_ATOMS: atom_id res chain seq x y z
N MET A 1 28.67 -45.56 -36.97
CA MET A 1 29.54 -45.91 -35.83
C MET A 1 28.94 -45.30 -34.57
N ARG A 2 28.46 -46.14 -33.66
CA ARG A 2 27.81 -45.79 -32.39
C ARG A 2 28.86 -45.61 -31.29
N SER A 3 28.64 -44.71 -30.33
CA SER A 3 28.89 -44.85 -28.87
C SER A 3 29.00 -43.44 -28.24
N LEU A 4 27.97 -42.92 -27.56
CA LEU A 4 27.66 -43.09 -26.13
C LEU A 4 28.83 -42.74 -25.18
N MET A 5 28.70 -41.62 -24.48
CA MET A 5 29.23 -41.40 -23.13
C MET A 5 28.11 -40.74 -22.31
N LEU A 6 27.31 -41.60 -21.69
CA LEU A 6 26.33 -41.29 -20.66
C LEU A 6 27.03 -41.34 -19.29
N SER A 7 26.58 -40.49 -18.37
CA SER A 7 26.36 -40.78 -16.95
C SER A 7 27.56 -41.10 -16.04
N ARG A 8 27.75 -40.25 -15.02
CA ARG A 8 27.91 -40.73 -13.64
C ARG A 8 27.19 -39.79 -12.65
N VAL A 9 25.94 -40.16 -12.36
CA VAL A 9 25.25 -39.94 -11.08
C VAL A 9 25.90 -40.83 -10.02
N HIS A 10 26.22 -40.27 -8.85
CA HIS A 10 26.27 -40.88 -7.50
C HIS A 10 26.13 -39.69 -6.52
N LEU A 11 25.04 -39.46 -5.77
CA LEU A 11 24.38 -40.31 -4.77
C LEU A 11 25.40 -40.66 -3.66
N LEU A 12 25.28 -40.33 -2.36
CA LEU A 12 24.12 -40.27 -1.47
C LEU A 12 24.56 -39.74 -0.07
N LEU A 13 23.62 -39.09 0.64
CA LEU A 13 23.23 -39.32 2.06
C LEU A 13 23.96 -38.69 3.29
N VAL A 14 23.09 -38.19 4.19
CA VAL A 14 23.13 -38.03 5.67
C VAL A 14 24.05 -36.91 6.18
N VAL A 15 23.57 -35.86 6.87
CA VAL A 15 22.94 -35.92 8.21
C VAL A 15 21.74 -34.99 8.34
N ILE A 16 20.59 -35.58 8.70
CA ILE A 16 19.46 -34.92 9.35
C ILE A 16 19.64 -35.11 10.86
N ALA A 17 19.70 -34.02 11.62
CA ALA A 17 19.41 -33.97 13.06
C ALA A 17 18.77 -32.60 13.30
N ALA A 18 17.43 -32.51 13.35
CA ALA A 18 16.57 -32.78 14.49
C ALA A 18 16.70 -31.75 15.62
N CYS A 19 15.55 -31.12 15.87
CA CYS A 19 15.11 -30.50 17.13
C CYS A 19 15.78 -29.19 17.55
N ASN A 20 15.02 -28.10 17.42
CA ASN A 20 14.78 -27.19 18.54
C ASN A 20 13.47 -26.42 18.30
N ALA A 21 12.39 -26.99 18.83
CA ALA A 21 11.13 -26.30 19.04
C ALA A 21 11.32 -25.32 20.22
N PHE A 22 11.56 -24.05 19.92
CA PHE A 22 11.49 -22.99 20.93
C PHE A 22 10.04 -22.55 21.06
N SER A 23 9.36 -23.10 22.07
CA SER A 23 8.02 -22.67 22.47
C SER A 23 8.11 -21.40 23.32
N PRO A 24 7.25 -20.39 23.12
CA PRO A 24 7.20 -19.23 24.01
C PRO A 24 6.57 -19.61 25.37
N PRO A 25 7.01 -19.01 26.50
CA PRO A 25 6.32 -19.21 27.76
C PRO A 25 4.96 -18.51 27.75
N ALA A 26 3.89 -19.31 27.90
CA ALA A 26 2.57 -18.84 28.27
C ALA A 26 2.63 -18.23 29.67
N SER A 27 2.51 -16.91 29.76
CA SER A 27 2.35 -16.21 31.04
C SER A 27 0.88 -16.17 31.42
N THR A 28 0.57 -16.95 32.45
CA THR A 28 -0.71 -17.08 33.14
C THR A 28 -1.17 -15.75 33.75
N ARG A 29 -2.28 -15.21 33.25
CA ARG A 29 -3.10 -14.23 33.99
C ARG A 29 -4.18 -14.99 34.78
N PRO A 30 -4.35 -14.76 36.10
CA PRO A 30 -5.47 -15.33 36.84
C PRO A 30 -6.78 -14.58 36.51
N PRO A 31 -7.94 -15.26 36.55
CA PRO A 31 -9.24 -14.63 36.43
C PRO A 31 -9.64 -14.01 37.78
N MET A 32 -10.07 -12.74 37.78
CA MET A 32 -10.77 -12.16 38.92
C MET A 32 -12.17 -11.72 38.50
N LEU A 33 -13.14 -12.30 39.20
CA LEU A 33 -14.58 -12.16 39.04
C LEU A 33 -15.07 -10.76 39.45
N LEU A 34 -16.11 -10.31 38.75
CA LEU A 34 -16.99 -9.20 39.10
C LEU A 34 -17.68 -9.42 40.46
N PRO A 35 -18.16 -8.34 41.09
CA PRO A 35 -19.60 -8.31 41.38
C PRO A 35 -20.33 -7.05 40.90
N LEU A 36 -21.62 -7.26 40.59
CA LEU A 36 -22.68 -6.27 40.37
C LEU A 36 -22.89 -5.36 41.60
N SER A 37 -23.21 -4.08 41.36
CA SER A 37 -24.38 -3.35 41.91
C SER A 37 -24.29 -1.90 41.40
N LEU A 38 -25.07 -1.46 40.41
CA LEU A 38 -26.43 -0.93 40.52
C LEU A 38 -26.63 0.03 41.70
N THR A 39 -26.49 1.33 41.43
CA THR A 39 -27.17 2.39 42.18
C THR A 39 -27.81 3.34 41.20
N LYS A 40 -29.14 3.33 41.19
CA LYS A 40 -30.02 4.33 40.57
C LYS A 40 -29.79 5.66 41.27
N HIS A 41 -29.61 6.74 40.52
CA HIS A 41 -30.11 8.04 40.95
C HIS A 41 -30.70 8.79 39.76
N ASN A 42 -31.95 9.16 39.96
CA ASN A 42 -32.80 9.92 39.08
C ASN A 42 -32.33 11.38 39.07
N ALA A 43 -32.35 12.01 37.91
CA ALA A 43 -32.63 13.42 37.78
C ALA A 43 -33.32 13.62 36.43
N GLU A 44 -34.63 13.81 36.51
CA GLU A 44 -35.45 14.41 35.46
C GLU A 44 -34.92 15.81 35.17
N GLU A 45 -34.67 16.12 33.90
CA GLU A 45 -34.79 17.50 33.43
C GLU A 45 -35.54 17.50 32.11
N THR A 46 -36.83 17.77 32.24
CA THR A 46 -37.79 18.11 31.19
C THR A 46 -37.38 19.43 30.56
N ILE A 47 -36.93 19.40 29.30
CA ILE A 47 -37.06 20.55 28.40
C ILE A 47 -37.64 20.07 27.07
N ASP A 48 -38.96 20.22 27.00
CA ASP A 48 -39.78 20.33 25.80
C ASP A 48 -39.20 21.39 24.86
N ARG A 49 -38.97 21.05 23.58
CA ARG A 49 -39.62 21.71 22.42
C ARG A 49 -38.97 21.37 21.08
N HIS A 50 -39.86 21.02 20.16
CA HIS A 50 -39.79 21.13 18.69
C HIS A 50 -39.28 19.91 17.91
N GLN A 51 -40.22 18.97 17.76
CA GLN A 51 -40.73 18.46 16.48
C GLN A 51 -39.94 18.87 15.22
N ASN A 52 -39.33 17.89 14.54
CA ASN A 52 -39.35 17.85 13.08
C ASN A 52 -39.15 16.41 12.54
N CYS A 53 -40.17 15.57 12.70
CA CYS A 53 -40.28 14.30 11.99
C CYS A 53 -40.97 14.54 10.64
N PHE A 54 -40.21 14.80 9.58
CA PHE A 54 -40.76 14.71 8.23
C PHE A 54 -40.67 13.27 7.73
N ASN A 55 -41.83 12.61 7.80
CA ASN A 55 -42.13 11.33 7.17
C ASN A 55 -41.92 11.41 5.65
N LEU A 56 -41.05 10.57 5.10
CA LEU A 56 -41.03 10.32 3.66
C LEU A 56 -42.14 9.31 3.31
N SER A 57 -43.39 9.78 3.29
CA SER A 57 -44.49 9.04 2.69
C SER A 57 -44.34 9.10 1.16
N SER A 58 -43.94 7.99 0.56
CA SER A 58 -43.90 7.81 -0.88
C SER A 58 -45.32 7.72 -1.45
N SER A 59 -45.95 8.88 -1.71
CA SER A 59 -47.20 8.94 -2.48
C SER A 59 -46.92 9.40 -3.90
N ARG A 60 -47.03 8.48 -4.85
CA ARG A 60 -46.99 8.74 -6.28
C ARG A 60 -48.30 9.38 -6.71
N ARG A 61 -48.32 10.68 -7.02
CA ARG A 61 -49.20 11.33 -8.04
C ARG A 61 -49.02 12.86 -8.03
N GLY A 62 -48.51 13.38 -9.15
CA GLY A 62 -48.94 14.67 -9.71
C GLY A 62 -48.26 15.94 -9.22
N ALA A 63 -47.17 16.33 -9.89
CA ALA A 63 -46.96 17.72 -10.33
C ALA A 63 -45.92 17.72 -11.46
N VAL A 64 -46.34 18.30 -12.59
CA VAL A 64 -45.59 18.45 -13.82
C VAL A 64 -44.91 19.82 -13.82
N SER A 65 -43.65 19.83 -14.27
CA SER A 65 -42.96 20.90 -15.01
C SER A 65 -42.10 21.95 -14.30
N ILE A 66 -40.90 22.06 -14.89
CA ILE A 66 -39.89 23.14 -14.94
C ILE A 66 -39.05 23.25 -13.66
N ILE A 67 -37.74 22.99 -13.65
CA ILE A 67 -36.70 23.90 -14.15
C ILE A 67 -35.40 23.14 -14.48
N ALA A 68 -34.87 23.45 -15.67
CA ALA A 68 -33.49 23.56 -16.12
C ALA A 68 -32.37 22.70 -15.51
N MET A 69 -31.70 22.00 -16.42
CA MET A 69 -30.27 21.64 -16.44
C MET A 69 -29.42 22.14 -15.27
N ALA A 70 -28.93 21.20 -14.48
CA ALA A 70 -27.69 21.36 -13.74
C ALA A 70 -26.76 20.19 -14.13
N ALA A 71 -26.33 20.17 -15.40
CA ALA A 71 -25.04 19.56 -15.73
C ALA A 71 -23.98 20.50 -15.13
N VAL A 72 -23.78 20.40 -13.82
CA VAL A 72 -22.70 21.13 -13.13
C VAL A 72 -21.42 20.46 -13.56
N SER A 73 -20.81 21.06 -14.58
CA SER A 73 -19.46 20.77 -15.02
C SER A 73 -18.52 20.89 -13.83
N ASN A 74 -18.13 19.75 -13.25
CA ASN A 74 -17.05 19.67 -12.26
C ASN A 74 -15.70 19.92 -12.95
N LEU A 75 -15.49 21.18 -13.34
CA LEU A 75 -14.30 21.66 -14.04
C LEU A 75 -13.01 21.53 -13.20
N ALA A 76 -13.19 21.58 -11.89
CA ALA A 76 -12.10 21.60 -10.92
C ALA A 76 -11.50 20.20 -10.69
N THR A 77 -12.33 19.16 -10.75
CA THR A 77 -11.89 17.78 -10.48
C THR A 77 -10.92 17.26 -11.54
N TYR A 78 -11.13 17.60 -12.81
CA TYR A 78 -10.23 17.11 -13.86
C TYR A 78 -8.90 17.86 -13.94
N LYS A 79 -8.82 19.12 -13.46
CA LYS A 79 -7.53 19.83 -13.40
C LYS A 79 -6.65 19.26 -12.31
N ALA A 80 -7.22 18.91 -11.16
CA ALA A 80 -6.51 18.20 -10.10
C ALA A 80 -6.04 16.81 -10.58
N GLN A 81 -6.89 16.10 -11.32
CA GLN A 81 -6.56 14.77 -11.83
C GLN A 81 -5.44 14.78 -12.90
N ALA A 82 -5.47 15.73 -13.83
CA ALA A 82 -4.38 15.90 -14.81
C ALA A 82 -3.05 16.33 -14.16
N ALA A 83 -3.11 17.18 -13.12
CA ALA A 83 -1.92 17.64 -12.40
C ALA A 83 -1.29 16.53 -11.53
N ALA A 84 -2.10 15.70 -10.89
CA ALA A 84 -1.62 14.57 -10.09
C ALA A 84 -0.90 13.51 -10.96
N GLN A 85 -1.42 13.24 -12.16
CA GLN A 85 -0.79 12.33 -13.10
C GLN A 85 0.52 12.89 -13.66
N SER A 86 0.53 14.17 -14.03
CA SER A 86 1.73 14.84 -14.53
C SER A 86 2.85 14.85 -13.48
N SER A 87 2.52 15.04 -12.20
CA SER A 87 3.51 15.06 -11.11
C SER A 87 4.00 13.66 -10.72
N ALA A 88 3.13 12.65 -10.73
CA ALA A 88 3.53 11.27 -10.47
C ALA A 88 4.50 10.71 -11.52
N SER A 89 4.43 11.22 -12.75
CA SER A 89 5.35 10.84 -13.83
C SER A 89 6.83 11.11 -13.51
N ALA A 90 7.11 12.02 -12.57
CA ALA A 90 8.48 12.34 -12.14
C ALA A 90 9.19 11.14 -11.48
N PHE A 91 8.45 10.17 -10.93
CA PHE A 91 8.99 8.94 -10.34
C PHE A 91 9.18 7.81 -11.35
N LEU A 92 8.81 7.99 -12.61
CA LEU A 92 8.96 6.94 -13.62
C LEU A 92 10.41 6.78 -14.05
N GLY A 93 10.79 5.53 -14.27
CA GLY A 93 12.11 5.16 -14.73
C GLY A 93 12.66 3.94 -14.01
N THR A 94 13.92 3.63 -14.30
CA THR A 94 14.68 2.57 -13.66
C THR A 94 15.69 3.19 -12.70
N TYR A 95 15.82 2.59 -11.53
CA TYR A 95 16.68 3.03 -10.46
C TYR A 95 17.58 1.88 -9.99
N SER A 96 18.75 2.22 -9.49
CA SER A 96 19.68 1.27 -8.86
C SER A 96 19.48 1.27 -7.34
N ASP A 97 19.66 0.13 -6.68
CA ASP A 97 19.70 0.02 -5.21
C ASP A 97 21.13 -0.33 -4.73
N PRO A 98 22.07 0.63 -4.70
CA PRO A 98 23.48 0.33 -4.52
C PRO A 98 23.86 -0.14 -3.10
N ILE A 99 23.09 0.24 -2.08
CA ILE A 99 23.45 -0.03 -0.68
C ILE A 99 22.85 -1.36 -0.21
N ASN A 100 21.53 -1.52 -0.34
CA ASN A 100 20.85 -2.68 0.23
C ASN A 100 20.93 -3.89 -0.71
N HIS A 101 20.96 -3.65 -2.02
CA HIS A 101 20.96 -4.71 -3.03
C HIS A 101 21.89 -4.40 -4.20
N PRO A 102 23.23 -4.44 -4.01
CA PRO A 102 24.18 -4.15 -5.08
C PRO A 102 23.88 -4.93 -6.37
N GLY A 103 23.81 -4.20 -7.49
CA GLY A 103 23.41 -4.73 -8.81
C GLY A 103 21.90 -4.83 -9.04
N GLY A 104 21.09 -4.58 -8.01
CA GLY A 104 19.63 -4.62 -8.06
C GLY A 104 19.05 -3.41 -8.78
N LYS A 105 18.09 -3.66 -9.67
CA LYS A 105 17.35 -2.64 -10.40
C LYS A 105 15.90 -2.58 -9.94
N ARG A 106 15.30 -1.39 -10.05
CA ARG A 106 13.92 -1.07 -9.67
C ARG A 106 13.28 -0.21 -10.76
N THR A 107 12.29 -0.72 -11.47
CA THR A 107 11.58 0.04 -12.50
C THR A 107 10.19 0.39 -11.98
N ILE A 108 9.90 1.70 -11.92
CA ILE A 108 8.62 2.21 -11.44
C ILE A 108 7.69 2.45 -12.64
N LYS A 109 6.45 1.96 -12.56
CA LYS A 109 5.41 2.15 -13.58
C LYS A 109 4.08 2.55 -12.92
N LEU A 110 3.30 3.41 -13.56
CA LEU A 110 1.93 3.71 -13.13
C LEU A 110 0.98 2.57 -13.53
N LEU A 111 -0.06 2.35 -12.73
CA LEU A 111 -1.11 1.36 -13.00
C LEU A 111 -2.40 1.93 -13.60
N GLY A 112 -2.47 3.24 -13.78
CA GLY A 112 -3.63 3.91 -14.33
C GLY A 112 -3.61 5.37 -13.97
N ASP A 113 -4.76 6.00 -14.15
CA ASP A 113 -4.89 7.42 -13.87
C ASP A 113 -4.96 7.68 -12.36
N GLY A 114 -4.36 8.79 -11.93
CA GLY A 114 -4.38 9.21 -10.52
C GLY A 114 -5.81 9.47 -10.02
N SER A 115 -6.04 9.27 -8.73
CA SER A 115 -7.30 9.60 -8.06
C SER A 115 -7.05 10.59 -6.94
N GLY A 116 -7.43 11.86 -7.14
CA GLY A 116 -7.12 12.93 -6.21
C GLY A 116 -5.61 13.13 -6.09
N ASP A 117 -5.08 13.10 -4.87
CA ASP A 117 -3.67 13.39 -4.57
C ASP A 117 -2.73 12.19 -4.74
N TYR A 118 -3.25 11.01 -5.10
CA TYR A 118 -2.45 9.80 -5.19
C TYR A 118 -2.61 9.10 -6.54
N THR A 119 -1.54 8.43 -6.98
CA THR A 119 -1.50 7.60 -8.18
C THR A 119 -0.97 6.22 -7.83
N LEU A 120 -1.66 5.17 -8.31
CA LEU A 120 -1.22 3.79 -8.10
C LEU A 120 -0.04 3.45 -9.01
N ALA A 121 0.94 2.75 -8.46
CA ALA A 121 2.15 2.35 -9.16
C ALA A 121 2.58 0.93 -8.79
N GLN A 122 3.50 0.39 -9.57
CA GLN A 122 4.24 -0.84 -9.27
C GLN A 122 5.73 -0.60 -9.42
N VAL A 123 6.49 -1.32 -8.60
CA VAL A 123 7.95 -1.39 -8.69
C VAL A 123 8.35 -2.79 -9.11
N PHE A 124 8.85 -2.92 -10.33
CA PHE A 124 9.45 -4.15 -10.84
C PHE A 124 10.90 -4.20 -10.37
N GLY A 125 11.23 -5.18 -9.54
CA GLY A 125 12.57 -5.31 -8.95
C GLY A 125 13.22 -6.64 -9.27
N GLY A 126 14.55 -6.69 -9.20
CA GLY A 126 15.30 -7.93 -9.37
C GLY A 126 16.79 -7.71 -9.55
N GLY A 127 17.52 -8.82 -9.68
CA GLY A 127 18.93 -8.86 -10.09
C GLY A 127 19.97 -8.49 -9.03
N GLY A 128 19.56 -8.01 -7.86
CA GLY A 128 20.47 -7.66 -6.76
C GLY A 128 21.03 -8.88 -6.04
N ILE A 129 22.20 -8.73 -5.43
CA ILE A 129 22.77 -9.77 -4.55
C ILE A 129 21.80 -10.04 -3.40
N GLY A 130 21.50 -11.33 -3.16
CA GLY A 130 20.57 -11.75 -2.11
C GLY A 130 19.09 -11.55 -2.46
N GLU A 131 18.76 -11.26 -3.72
CA GLU A 131 17.37 -11.05 -4.17
C GLU A 131 16.87 -12.13 -5.14
N PRO A 132 15.53 -12.32 -5.21
CA PRO A 132 14.93 -13.04 -6.32
C PRO A 132 15.29 -12.41 -7.67
N LYS A 133 15.28 -13.23 -8.72
CA LYS A 133 15.56 -12.78 -10.09
C LYS A 133 14.64 -11.63 -10.50
N GLU A 134 13.35 -11.76 -10.22
CA GLU A 134 12.30 -10.79 -10.53
C GLU A 134 11.21 -10.83 -9.46
N TYR A 135 10.61 -9.67 -9.19
CA TYR A 135 9.44 -9.50 -8.33
C TYR A 135 8.72 -8.19 -8.63
N VAL A 136 7.50 -8.04 -8.11
CA VAL A 136 6.68 -6.84 -8.25
C VAL A 136 6.22 -6.38 -6.86
N LEU A 137 6.40 -5.10 -6.57
CA LEU A 137 5.92 -4.47 -5.34
C LEU A 137 4.80 -3.47 -5.65
N PRO A 138 3.71 -3.45 -4.85
CA PRO A 138 2.73 -2.38 -4.89
C PRO A 138 3.36 -1.07 -4.42
N ALA A 139 2.96 0.04 -5.04
CA ALA A 139 3.35 1.37 -4.60
C ALA A 139 2.23 2.40 -4.82
N VAL A 140 2.32 3.50 -4.08
CA VAL A 140 1.46 4.68 -4.23
C VAL A 140 2.35 5.91 -4.31
N ILE A 141 2.09 6.78 -5.28
CA ILE A 141 2.79 8.05 -5.46
C ILE A 141 1.87 9.19 -5.05
N LEU A 142 2.35 10.11 -4.23
CA LEU A 142 1.62 11.26 -3.70
C LEU A 142 2.02 12.56 -4.44
N GLY A 143 1.57 12.69 -5.68
CA GLY A 143 1.99 13.78 -6.59
C GLY A 143 3.48 13.68 -6.94
N ASP A 144 4.23 14.77 -6.76
CA ASP A 144 5.70 14.81 -6.92
C ASP A 144 6.45 14.67 -5.58
N ARG A 145 5.72 14.53 -4.47
CA ARG A 145 6.27 14.65 -3.11
C ARG A 145 6.93 13.37 -2.62
N ALA A 146 6.25 12.24 -2.78
CA ALA A 146 6.68 10.99 -2.18
C ALA A 146 6.14 9.77 -2.93
N ILE A 147 6.86 8.67 -2.80
CA ILE A 147 6.42 7.31 -3.15
C ILE A 147 6.42 6.46 -1.89
N ILE A 148 5.38 5.65 -1.71
CA ILE A 148 5.26 4.67 -0.63
C ILE A 148 5.25 3.30 -1.27
N ILE A 149 6.21 2.44 -0.91
CA ILE A 149 6.36 1.10 -1.48
C ILE A 149 6.05 0.05 -0.40
N ASP A 150 5.24 -0.95 -0.76
CA ASP A 150 4.95 -2.09 0.09
C ASP A 150 5.94 -3.24 -0.20
N PHE A 151 6.90 -3.46 0.70
CA PHE A 151 7.86 -4.55 0.63
C PHE A 151 7.38 -5.84 1.30
N SER A 152 6.16 -5.90 1.84
CA SER A 152 5.61 -7.10 2.49
C SER A 152 5.57 -8.35 1.59
N PRO A 153 5.42 -8.28 0.25
CA PRO A 153 5.57 -9.47 -0.60
C PRO A 153 6.95 -10.13 -0.49
N LYS A 154 7.96 -9.41 0.00
CA LYS A 154 9.32 -9.88 0.27
C LYS A 154 9.63 -10.01 1.77
N GLY A 155 8.62 -9.90 2.63
CA GLY A 155 8.78 -9.90 4.09
C GLY A 155 9.26 -8.56 4.69
N GLY A 156 9.27 -7.48 3.92
CA GLY A 156 9.65 -6.15 4.37
C GLY A 156 8.48 -5.31 4.89
N PRO A 157 8.72 -4.03 5.22
CA PRO A 157 7.69 -3.11 5.69
C PRO A 157 6.71 -2.69 4.58
N ARG A 158 5.48 -2.33 4.97
CA ARG A 158 4.42 -1.92 4.02
C ARG A 158 4.47 -0.45 3.60
N ASP A 159 5.14 0.36 4.41
CA ASP A 159 5.07 1.82 4.42
C ASP A 159 6.46 2.42 4.21
N PHE A 160 7.17 1.95 3.18
CA PHE A 160 8.53 2.38 2.91
C PHE A 160 8.54 3.63 2.03
N THR A 161 8.65 4.79 2.68
CA THR A 161 8.52 6.10 2.05
C THR A 161 9.83 6.62 1.47
N GLY A 162 9.80 6.97 0.18
CA GLY A 162 10.86 7.65 -0.55
C GLY A 162 10.44 9.03 -1.06
N VAL A 163 11.37 9.96 -1.12
CA VAL A 163 11.18 11.33 -1.63
C VAL A 163 12.06 11.53 -2.86
N LEU A 164 11.50 12.14 -3.91
CA LEU A 164 12.26 12.49 -5.11
C LEU A 164 13.17 13.68 -4.83
N GLU A 165 14.45 13.55 -5.14
CA GLU A 165 15.41 14.64 -5.03
C GLU A 165 15.60 15.38 -6.35
N LYS A 166 16.24 16.55 -6.28
CA LYS A 166 16.47 17.43 -7.43
C LYS A 166 17.30 16.78 -8.54
N ASP A 167 18.15 15.81 -8.20
CA ASP A 167 18.95 15.02 -9.14
C ASP A 167 18.16 13.86 -9.78
N GLY A 168 16.88 13.71 -9.44
CA GLY A 168 16.01 12.65 -9.93
C GLY A 168 16.17 11.31 -9.20
N SER A 169 17.02 11.23 -8.16
CA SER A 169 17.14 10.07 -7.27
C SER A 169 15.98 10.00 -6.26
N ILE A 170 15.71 8.81 -5.73
CA ILE A 170 14.74 8.62 -4.64
C ILE A 170 15.51 8.36 -3.36
N LYS A 171 15.30 9.19 -2.34
CA LYS A 171 15.86 8.99 -1.00
C LYS A 171 14.81 8.43 -0.06
N PHE A 172 15.11 7.30 0.58
CA PHE A 172 14.23 6.68 1.57
C PHE A 172 14.44 7.27 2.95
N LEU A 173 13.35 7.65 3.59
CA LEU A 173 13.38 8.38 4.86
C LEU A 173 13.75 7.49 6.05
N ARG A 174 13.49 6.18 5.94
CA ARG A 174 13.68 5.23 7.05
C ARG A 174 15.13 4.83 7.25
N ASP A 175 15.84 4.50 6.17
CA ASP A 175 17.22 3.98 6.20
C ASP A 175 18.24 4.91 5.54
N GLY A 176 17.79 5.99 4.91
CA GLY A 176 18.65 6.91 4.18
C GLY A 176 19.18 6.34 2.86
N ASN A 177 18.74 5.15 2.44
CA ASN A 177 19.16 4.56 1.17
C ASN A 177 18.71 5.47 0.02
N ARG A 178 19.56 5.54 -1.00
CA ARG A 178 19.34 6.36 -2.18
C ARG A 178 19.29 5.48 -3.41
N TRP A 179 18.23 5.63 -4.17
CA TRP A 179 18.05 4.98 -5.44
C TRP A 179 18.33 5.98 -6.56
N PRO A 180 19.55 6.05 -7.11
CA PRO A 180 19.85 6.90 -8.25
C PRO A 180 19.12 6.38 -9.49
N ARG A 181 18.64 7.31 -10.32
CA ARG A 181 18.04 6.99 -11.60
C ARG A 181 19.13 6.51 -12.57
N ILE A 182 18.86 5.41 -13.25
CA ILE A 182 19.68 4.93 -14.35
C ILE A 182 19.21 5.66 -15.59
N ILE A 183 20.08 6.51 -16.13
CA ILE A 183 19.89 7.14 -17.44
C ILE A 183 20.46 6.13 -18.45
N GLU A 184 19.60 5.59 -19.31
CA GLU A 184 20.02 4.78 -20.47
C GLU A 184 20.43 5.66 -21.64
#